data_AF-A0A673HJR0-F1
#
_entry.id   AF-A0A673HJR0-F1
#
_cell.length_a   1.000
_cell.length_b   1.000
_cell.length_c   1.000
_cell.angle_alpha   90.00
_cell.angle_beta   90.00
_cell.angle_gamma   90.00
#
_symmetry.space_group_name_H-M   'P 1'
#
loop_
_entity.id
_entity.type
_entity.pdbx_description
1 polymer ?
#
loop_
_entity_poly.entity_id
_entity_poly.type
_entity_poly.pdbx_seq_one_letter_code
_entity_poly.pdbx_strand_id
1 'polypeptide(L)'
;MNPTPFFQTGFLSVILCGSREYILIKEYKTWDEAQDYCRQNYIDLATVQTDEEWSELTELIEKLQLYIWIGLYDDVNTWHWSYQDEIVTFLHWDSEQPNNLNGKQYCVNLRTSGYWWDEACNLTLYYFLCQTSMVLFKSFYFLLLLYCLVSRIFKP
;
A
#
# COMPACT_ATOMS: atom_id res chain seq x y z
N MET A 1 -32.11 -37.10 -22.50
CA MET A 1 -31.93 -36.41 -23.80
C MET A 1 -31.98 -34.90 -23.52
N ASN A 2 -30.95 -34.17 -23.94
CA ASN A 2 -30.67 -32.73 -23.79
C ASN A 2 -31.77 -31.79 -24.35
N PRO A 3 -31.71 -30.44 -24.19
CA PRO A 3 -30.85 -29.57 -23.35
C PRO A 3 -31.60 -28.41 -22.62
N THR A 4 -30.82 -27.53 -21.98
CA THR A 4 -31.09 -26.30 -21.19
C THR A 4 -31.83 -25.16 -21.94
N PRO A 5 -32.23 -24.06 -21.25
CA PRO A 5 -31.31 -22.90 -21.18
C PRO A 5 -31.16 -22.30 -19.78
N PHE A 6 -29.90 -22.01 -19.51
CA PHE A 6 -29.34 -21.19 -18.43
C PHE A 6 -29.59 -19.72 -18.75
N PHE A 7 -30.23 -18.93 -17.88
CA PHE A 7 -30.07 -17.46 -17.83
C PHE A 7 -30.73 -16.87 -16.56
N GLN A 8 -29.90 -16.41 -15.63
CA GLN A 8 -30.09 -15.17 -14.84
C GLN A 8 -28.79 -14.97 -14.04
N THR A 9 -27.82 -14.24 -14.62
CA THR A 9 -27.55 -12.82 -14.31
C THR A 9 -27.27 -12.58 -12.83
N GLY A 10 -26.00 -12.36 -12.49
CA GLY A 10 -25.62 -11.89 -11.17
C GLY A 10 -24.23 -12.28 -10.69
N PHE A 11 -23.23 -12.39 -11.58
CA PHE A 11 -21.84 -12.34 -11.11
C PHE A 11 -21.50 -10.89 -10.78
N LEU A 12 -21.95 -10.42 -9.62
CA LEU A 12 -21.28 -9.33 -8.91
C LEU A 12 -20.58 -9.93 -7.69
N SER A 13 -19.68 -10.88 -7.96
CA SER A 13 -18.67 -11.24 -6.98
C SER A 13 -17.60 -10.15 -7.05
N VAL A 14 -17.90 -8.99 -6.48
CA VAL A 14 -16.83 -8.08 -6.05
C VAL A 14 -16.29 -8.72 -4.78
N ILE A 15 -15.41 -9.71 -4.96
CA ILE A 15 -14.53 -10.12 -3.88
C ILE A 15 -13.52 -8.99 -3.73
N LEU A 16 -13.91 -7.94 -2.99
CA LEU A 16 -12.97 -7.07 -2.31
C LEU A 16 -12.45 -7.87 -1.11
N CYS A 17 -11.64 -8.90 -1.37
CA CYS A 17 -10.79 -9.45 -0.32
C CYS A 17 -9.61 -8.49 -0.25
N GLY A 18 -9.71 -7.54 0.69
CA GLY A 18 -8.83 -6.39 0.79
C GLY A 18 -7.38 -6.80 1.03
N SER A 19 -6.58 -6.80 -0.03
CA SER A 19 -5.15 -6.54 0.09
C SER A 19 -4.89 -5.18 -0.56
N ARG A 20 -4.29 -4.27 0.22
CA ARG A 20 -3.69 -3.06 -0.32
C ARG A 20 -2.50 -3.48 -1.18
N GLU A 21 -2.31 -2.82 -2.30
CA GLU A 21 -1.13 -3.04 -3.13
C GLU A 21 -0.18 -1.87 -2.95
N TYR A 22 1.12 -2.16 -2.99
CA TYR A 22 2.16 -1.18 -2.70
C TYR A 22 3.15 -1.06 -3.85
N ILE A 23 3.69 0.14 -4.02
CA ILE A 23 4.78 0.42 -4.95
C ILE A 23 5.92 1.14 -4.20
N LEU A 24 7.14 0.62 -4.35
CA LEU A 24 8.34 1.20 -3.76
C LEU A 24 8.89 2.30 -4.67
N ILE A 25 8.98 3.51 -4.14
CA ILE A 25 9.56 4.67 -4.82
C ILE A 25 11.00 4.88 -4.33
N LYS A 26 11.88 5.35 -5.24
CA LYS A 26 13.32 5.54 -5.02
C LYS A 26 13.72 6.99 -5.29
N GLU A 27 13.27 7.89 -4.43
CA GLU A 27 13.60 9.31 -4.48
C GLU A 27 13.82 9.84 -3.07
N TYR A 28 14.78 10.75 -2.92
CA TYR A 28 14.98 11.45 -1.65
C TYR A 28 13.80 12.38 -1.36
N LYS A 29 13.10 12.11 -0.26
CA LYS A 29 11.93 12.87 0.22
C LYS A 29 11.88 12.87 1.75
N THR A 30 11.47 13.99 2.32
CA THR A 30 10.90 14.03 3.68
C THR A 30 9.55 13.32 3.71
N TRP A 31 8.99 13.07 4.90
CA TRP A 31 7.72 12.35 5.01
C TRP A 31 6.58 13.10 4.29
N ASP A 32 6.48 14.42 4.49
CA ASP A 32 5.47 15.25 3.84
C ASP A 32 5.62 15.24 2.31
N GLU A 33 6.85 15.41 1.81
CA GLU A 33 7.11 15.38 0.36
C GLU A 33 6.82 13.99 -0.24
N ALA A 34 7.04 12.92 0.51
CA ALA A 34 6.72 11.55 0.09
C ALA A 34 5.21 11.32 0.04
N GLN A 35 4.46 11.83 1.02
CA GLN A 35 3.00 11.83 1.03
C GLN A 35 2.43 12.57 -0.18
N ASP A 36 2.90 13.79 -0.41
CA ASP A 36 2.50 14.61 -1.56
C ASP A 36 2.77 13.87 -2.88
N TYR A 37 3.93 13.24 -3.00
CA TYR A 37 4.26 12.43 -4.17
C TYR A 37 3.27 11.27 -4.36
N CYS A 38 2.97 10.52 -3.30
CA CYS A 38 2.05 9.39 -3.39
C CYS A 38 0.63 9.84 -3.74
N ARG A 39 0.14 10.95 -3.18
CA ARG A 39 -1.19 11.49 -3.51
C ARG A 39 -1.29 12.06 -4.92
N GLN A 40 -0.18 12.55 -5.48
CA GLN A 40 -0.12 13.05 -6.85
C GLN A 40 -0.07 11.93 -7.90
N ASN A 41 0.59 10.80 -7.58
CA ASN A 41 0.89 9.74 -8.55
C ASN A 41 0.12 8.44 -8.30
N TYR A 42 -0.38 8.22 -7.09
CA TYR A 42 -1.02 7.00 -6.61
C TYR A 42 -2.21 7.33 -5.68
N ILE A 43 -2.38 6.59 -4.58
CA ILE A 43 -3.44 6.83 -3.59
C ILE A 43 -2.91 7.70 -2.45
N ASP A 44 -1.99 7.16 -1.66
CA ASP A 44 -1.34 7.84 -0.53
C ASP A 44 -0.08 7.05 -0.12
N LEU A 45 0.63 7.48 0.92
CA LEU A 45 1.61 6.62 1.59
C LEU A 45 0.94 5.34 2.10
N ALA A 46 1.73 4.26 2.20
CA ALA A 46 1.22 2.94 2.54
C ALA A 46 0.59 2.89 3.93
N THR A 47 -0.66 2.41 3.99
CA THR A 47 -1.33 1.96 5.20
C THR A 47 -1.10 0.47 5.40
N VAL A 48 -0.75 0.03 6.62
CA VAL A 48 -0.53 -1.39 6.94
C VAL A 48 -1.39 -1.77 8.14
N GLN A 49 -2.41 -2.62 7.93
CA GLN A 49 -3.45 -2.89 8.93
C GLN A 49 -3.64 -4.38 9.25
N THR A 50 -2.91 -5.29 8.61
CA THR A 50 -2.97 -6.72 8.90
C THR A 50 -1.60 -7.39 8.88
N ASP A 51 -1.50 -8.56 9.52
CA ASP A 51 -0.28 -9.38 9.51
C ASP A 51 0.10 -9.82 8.09
N GLU A 52 -0.87 -10.07 7.22
CA GLU A 52 -0.63 -10.42 5.82
C GLU A 52 0.02 -9.25 5.06
N GLU A 53 -0.52 -8.03 5.20
CA GLU A 53 0.06 -6.83 4.57
C GLU A 53 1.48 -6.55 5.09
N TRP A 54 1.70 -6.74 6.39
CA TRP A 54 3.02 -6.56 6.98
C TRP A 54 4.01 -7.61 6.47
N SER A 55 3.63 -8.89 6.45
CA SER A 55 4.47 -10.00 5.98
C SER A 55 4.88 -9.84 4.51
N GLU A 56 3.96 -9.42 3.65
CA GLU A 56 4.25 -9.15 2.23
C GLU A 56 5.28 -8.01 2.06
N LEU A 57 5.19 -6.98 2.90
CA LEU A 57 6.12 -5.85 2.88
C LEU A 57 7.50 -6.25 3.42
N THR A 58 7.58 -6.96 4.55
CA THR A 58 8.86 -7.29 5.19
C THR A 58 9.72 -8.21 4.34
N GLU A 59 9.13 -9.16 3.60
CA GLU A 59 9.88 -10.03 2.69
C GLU A 59 10.60 -9.24 1.56
N LEU A 60 10.02 -8.12 1.14
CA LEU A 60 10.60 -7.21 0.15
C LEU A 60 11.73 -6.36 0.75
N ILE A 61 11.60 -5.98 2.02
CA ILE A 61 12.50 -5.05 2.72
C ILE A 61 13.77 -5.74 3.22
N GLU A 62 13.65 -6.93 3.81
CA GLU A 62 14.79 -7.67 4.36
C GLU A 62 15.91 -7.89 3.33
N LYS A 63 15.52 -8.14 2.08
CA LYS A 63 16.44 -8.35 0.94
C LYS A 63 17.18 -7.07 0.53
N LEU A 64 16.61 -5.90 0.80
CA LEU A 64 17.10 -4.62 0.29
C LEU A 64 17.80 -3.77 1.36
N GLN A 65 17.63 -4.09 2.66
CA GLN A 65 18.24 -3.36 3.80
C GLN A 65 17.92 -1.85 3.76
N LEU A 66 16.63 -1.52 3.69
CA LEU A 66 16.14 -0.16 3.47
C LEU A 66 15.48 0.45 4.70
N TYR A 67 15.47 1.80 4.73
CA TYR A 67 14.58 2.59 5.57
C TYR A 67 13.51 3.23 4.69
N ILE A 68 12.24 2.99 5.01
CA ILE A 68 11.14 3.27 4.09
C ILE A 68 10.03 4.02 4.81
N TRP A 69 9.66 5.21 4.33
CA TRP A 69 8.48 5.90 4.83
C TRP A 69 7.20 5.13 4.56
N ILE A 70 6.32 5.07 5.56
CA ILE A 70 4.93 4.60 5.48
C ILE A 70 3.98 5.69 5.99
N GLY A 71 2.68 5.50 5.78
CA GLY A 71 1.68 6.54 5.97
C GLY A 71 1.28 6.82 7.42
N LEU A 72 1.92 6.20 8.41
CA LEU A 72 1.60 6.38 9.83
C LEU A 72 2.30 7.65 10.37
N TYR A 73 1.53 8.49 11.05
CA TYR A 73 2.01 9.72 11.68
C TYR A 73 1.26 10.01 12.99
N ASP A 74 1.80 10.87 13.86
CA ASP A 74 1.18 11.29 15.13
C ASP A 74 0.69 12.76 15.06
N ASP A 75 -0.58 13.00 15.37
CA ASP A 75 -1.22 14.33 15.37
C ASP A 75 -1.65 14.82 16.78
N VAL A 76 -0.69 14.99 17.70
CA VAL A 76 -0.98 15.48 19.06
C VAL A 76 -1.59 14.37 19.94
N ASN A 77 -0.78 13.32 20.14
CA ASN A 77 -0.88 12.22 21.12
C ASN A 77 -1.50 10.92 20.60
N THR A 78 -1.74 10.78 19.30
CA THR A 78 -2.23 9.51 18.77
C THR A 78 -1.83 9.29 17.32
N TRP A 79 -1.65 8.01 16.97
CA TRP A 79 -1.20 7.60 15.65
C TRP A 79 -2.38 7.53 14.68
N HIS A 80 -2.16 7.99 13.45
CA HIS A 80 -3.12 8.04 12.36
C HIS A 80 -2.50 7.59 11.05
N TRP A 81 -3.30 6.92 10.23
CA TRP A 81 -2.95 6.69 8.84
C TRP A 81 -3.30 7.91 8.00
N SER A 82 -2.34 8.39 7.22
CA SER A 82 -2.52 9.51 6.29
C SER A 82 -3.63 9.30 5.27
N TYR A 83 -3.87 8.06 4.86
CA TYR A 83 -4.98 7.76 3.97
C TYR A 83 -6.30 7.74 4.75
N GLN A 84 -7.16 8.72 4.46
CA GLN A 84 -8.53 8.84 4.99
C GLN A 84 -8.66 8.85 6.53
N ASP A 85 -7.59 9.15 7.25
CA ASP A 85 -7.54 9.08 8.71
C ASP A 85 -8.06 7.72 9.22
N GLU A 86 -7.70 6.64 8.51
CA GLU A 86 -8.11 5.29 8.88
C GLU A 86 -7.72 4.97 10.33
N ILE A 87 -8.64 4.37 11.08
CA ILE A 87 -8.41 4.01 12.48
C ILE A 87 -7.26 3.01 12.57
N VAL A 88 -6.26 3.31 13.39
CA VAL A 88 -5.15 2.39 13.64
C VAL A 88 -5.62 1.18 14.43
N THR A 89 -5.64 0.01 13.79
CA THR A 89 -5.99 -1.27 14.43
C THR A 89 -4.81 -2.22 14.55
N PHE A 90 -3.67 -1.85 13.98
CA PHE A 90 -2.49 -2.69 13.84
C PHE A 90 -1.22 -1.87 13.99
N LEU A 91 -0.27 -2.39 14.77
CA LEU A 91 1.01 -1.76 15.06
C LEU A 91 2.08 -2.84 15.23
N HIS A 92 3.23 -2.68 14.57
CA HIS A 92 4.40 -3.57 14.71
C HIS A 92 5.65 -2.75 14.99
N TRP A 93 5.64 -2.04 16.12
CA TRP A 93 6.81 -1.33 16.61
C TRP A 93 7.99 -2.26 16.82
N ASP A 94 9.19 -1.76 16.50
CA ASP A 94 10.42 -2.44 16.87
C ASP A 94 10.67 -2.33 18.38
N SER A 95 11.65 -3.09 18.88
CA SER A 95 12.06 -3.00 20.28
C SER A 95 12.42 -1.56 20.64
N GLU A 96 11.89 -1.09 21.78
CA GLU A 96 12.07 0.28 22.29
C GLU A 96 11.45 1.38 21.42
N GLN A 97 10.49 1.07 20.54
CA GLN A 97 9.74 2.05 19.76
C GLN A 97 8.24 2.07 20.15
N PRO A 98 7.52 3.19 19.92
CA PRO A 98 8.07 4.49 19.58
C PRO A 98 8.75 5.14 20.81
N ASN A 99 9.87 5.84 20.62
CA ASN A 99 10.61 6.45 21.74
C ASN A 99 10.54 7.99 21.78
N ASN A 100 9.98 8.59 20.75
CA ASN A 100 9.84 10.03 20.56
C ASN A 100 11.13 10.79 20.90
N LEU A 101 12.25 10.39 20.30
CA LEU A 101 13.57 10.93 20.63
C LEU A 101 13.57 12.45 20.49
N ASN A 102 13.91 13.14 21.58
CA ASN A 102 13.91 14.60 21.71
C ASN A 102 12.53 15.29 21.48
N GLY A 103 11.43 14.55 21.51
CA GLY A 103 10.09 15.10 21.29
C GLY A 103 9.87 15.60 19.86
N LYS A 104 10.39 14.88 18.87
CA LYS A 104 10.39 15.32 17.45
C LYS A 104 10.07 14.21 16.44
N GLN A 105 9.79 13.00 16.92
CA GLN A 105 9.60 11.84 16.04
C GLN A 105 8.12 11.51 15.94
N TYR A 106 7.52 11.97 14.85
CA TYR A 106 6.07 11.93 14.63
C TYR A 106 5.67 11.21 13.34
N CYS A 107 6.65 10.68 12.60
CA CYS A 107 6.43 9.99 11.33
C CYS A 107 7.10 8.62 11.37
N VAL A 108 6.56 7.64 10.65
CA VAL A 108 7.01 6.26 10.82
C VAL A 108 7.71 5.74 9.57
N ASN A 109 8.85 5.09 9.78
CA ASN A 109 9.50 4.29 8.75
C ASN A 109 9.62 2.83 9.16
N LEU A 110 9.64 1.95 8.15
CA LEU A 110 10.03 0.55 8.30
C LEU A 110 11.56 0.46 8.32
N ARG A 111 12.09 -0.33 9.24
CA ARG A 111 13.51 -0.67 9.32
C ARG A 111 13.85 -1.91 8.50
N THR A 112 15.15 -2.22 8.44
CA THR A 112 15.66 -3.44 7.80
C THR A 112 15.12 -4.73 8.41
N SER A 113 14.65 -4.67 9.66
CA SER A 113 13.95 -5.75 10.37
C SER A 113 12.48 -5.91 9.95
N GLY A 114 11.93 -4.96 9.19
CA GLY A 114 10.51 -4.88 8.86
C GLY A 114 9.63 -4.25 9.94
N TYR A 115 10.17 -4.00 11.12
CA TYR A 115 9.46 -3.36 12.24
C TYR A 115 9.56 -1.83 12.17
N TRP A 116 8.66 -1.17 12.91
CA TRP A 116 8.36 0.24 12.75
C TRP A 116 9.14 1.07 13.74
N TRP A 117 9.69 2.19 13.26
CA TRP A 117 10.36 3.20 14.09
C TRP A 117 9.68 4.55 13.89
N ASP A 118 9.49 5.28 14.97
CA ASP A 118 9.17 6.69 14.87
C ASP A 118 10.44 7.49 14.53
N GLU A 119 10.27 8.49 13.70
CA GLU A 119 11.36 9.29 13.17
C GLU A 119 10.93 10.74 12.91
N ALA A 120 11.93 11.63 12.89
CA ALA A 120 11.70 13.02 12.58
C ALA A 120 11.19 13.15 11.14
N CYS A 121 10.00 13.73 10.96
CA CYS A 121 9.34 13.87 9.66
C CYS A 121 10.17 14.62 8.62
N ASN A 122 11.05 15.52 9.09
CA ASN A 122 11.96 16.30 8.25
C ASN A 122 13.23 15.55 7.81
N LEU A 123 13.43 14.31 8.27
CA LEU A 123 14.51 13.47 7.78
C LEU A 123 14.22 13.10 6.32
N THR A 124 15.23 13.20 5.47
CA THR A 124 15.11 12.77 4.07
C THR A 124 15.49 11.29 3.96
N LEU A 125 14.55 10.45 3.55
CA LEU A 125 14.80 9.05 3.20
C LEU A 125 14.78 8.88 1.68
N TYR A 126 15.54 7.91 1.18
CA TYR A 126 15.58 7.60 -0.26
C TYR A 126 14.42 6.72 -0.72
N TYR A 127 13.72 6.07 0.21
CA TYR A 127 12.66 5.12 -0.11
C TYR A 127 11.38 5.44 0.65
N PHE A 128 10.26 5.26 -0.03
CA PHE A 128 8.92 5.37 0.54
C PHE A 128 7.96 4.47 -0.24
N LEU A 129 6.94 3.95 0.46
CA LEU A 129 5.94 3.09 -0.14
C LEU A 129 4.65 3.87 -0.37
N CYS A 130 4.18 3.87 -1.61
CA CYS A 130 2.85 4.36 -1.93
C CYS A 130 1.87 3.19 -2.00
N GLN A 131 0.67 3.39 -1.47
CA GLN A 131 -0.47 2.54 -1.74
C GLN A 131 -1.01 2.83 -3.14
N THR A 132 -1.40 1.78 -3.85
CA THR A 132 -1.98 1.84 -5.18
C THR A 132 -3.20 0.92 -5.29
N SER A 133 -3.98 1.10 -6.36
CA SER A 133 -5.06 0.19 -6.74
C SER A 133 -4.76 -0.35 -8.13
N MET A 134 -4.24 -1.58 -8.25
CA MET A 134 -4.26 -2.30 -9.52
C MET A 134 -5.63 -2.88 -9.82
N VAL A 135 -6.68 -2.66 -9.01
CA VAL A 135 -8.05 -3.11 -9.36
C VAL A 135 -8.48 -2.50 -10.70
N LEU A 136 -8.10 -1.24 -10.97
CA LEU A 136 -8.33 -0.62 -12.27
C LEU A 136 -7.42 -1.23 -13.34
N PHE A 137 -6.11 -1.32 -13.13
CA PHE A 137 -5.18 -1.80 -14.16
C PHE A 137 -5.32 -3.28 -14.50
N LYS A 138 -5.55 -4.18 -13.52
CA LYS A 138 -5.80 -5.61 -13.76
C LYS A 138 -7.14 -5.80 -14.48
N SER A 139 -8.19 -5.06 -14.10
CA SER A 139 -9.48 -5.11 -14.80
C SER A 139 -9.36 -4.59 -16.24
N PHE A 140 -8.75 -3.41 -16.45
CA PHE A 140 -8.52 -2.86 -17.79
C PHE A 140 -7.59 -3.73 -18.64
N TYR A 141 -6.52 -4.27 -18.07
CA TYR A 141 -5.61 -5.17 -18.78
C TYR A 141 -6.29 -6.50 -19.13
N PHE A 142 -7.08 -7.08 -18.23
CA PHE A 142 -7.85 -8.28 -18.50
C PHE A 142 -8.92 -8.04 -19.59
N LEU A 143 -9.62 -6.91 -19.54
CA LEU A 143 -10.55 -6.48 -20.59
C LEU A 143 -9.85 -6.22 -21.94
N LEU A 144 -8.68 -5.60 -21.95
CA LEU A 144 -7.86 -5.38 -23.14
C LEU A 144 -7.34 -6.70 -23.73
N LEU A 145 -6.91 -7.65 -22.89
CA LEU A 145 -6.52 -8.99 -23.32
C LEU A 145 -7.69 -9.78 -23.89
N LEU A 146 -8.85 -9.75 -23.22
CA LEU A 146 -10.10 -10.33 -23.73
C LEU A 146 -10.49 -9.71 -25.08
N TYR A 147 -10.45 -8.39 -25.20
CA TYR A 147 -10.72 -7.69 -26.46
C TYR A 147 -9.75 -8.10 -27.58
N CYS A 148 -8.45 -8.18 -27.27
CA CYS A 148 -7.42 -8.67 -28.20
C CYS A 148 -7.63 -10.13 -28.61
N LEU A 149 -8.06 -11.00 -27.70
CA LEU A 149 -8.33 -12.41 -27.98
C LEU A 149 -9.59 -12.56 -28.86
N VAL A 150 -10.68 -11.88 -28.51
CA VAL A 150 -11.94 -11.88 -29.28
C VAL A 150 -11.71 -11.30 -30.68
N SER A 151 -10.99 -10.18 -30.81
CA SER A 151 -10.67 -9.59 -32.12
C SER A 151 -9.73 -10.45 -32.98
N ARG A 152 -8.95 -11.36 -32.38
CA ARG A 152 -8.17 -12.37 -33.13
C ARG A 152 -9.01 -13.58 -33.58
N ILE A 153 -10.03 -13.95 -32.81
CA ILE A 153 -10.94 -15.06 -33.14
C ILE A 153 -11.96 -14.66 -34.22
N PHE A 154 -12.37 -13.40 -34.26
CA PHE A 154 -13.38 -12.88 -35.20
C PHE A 154 -12.82 -12.09 -36.39
N LYS A 155 -11.52 -12.23 -36.71
CA LYS A 155 -11.03 -11.78 -38.02
C LYS A 155 -11.48 -12.78 -39.10
N PRO A 156 -12.10 -12.33 -40.20
CA PRO A 156 -12.43 -13.19 -41.34
C PRO A 156 -11.18 -13.71 -42.07
#